data_AF-A0A3A5SW90-F1
#
_entry.id   AF-A0A3A5SW90-F1
#
_cell.length_a   1.000
_cell.length_b   1.000
_cell.length_c   1.000
_cell.angle_alpha   90.00
_cell.angle_beta   90.00
_cell.angle_gamma   90.00
#
_symmetry.space_group_name_H-M   'P 1'
#
loop_
_entity.id
_entity.type
_entity.pdbx_description
1 polymer ?
#
loop_
_entity_poly.entity_id
_entity_poly.type
_entity_poly.pdbx_seq_one_letter_code
_entity_poly.pdbx_strand_id
1 'polypeptide(L)'
;MAFEATKKEWCELYSFFRLLADGKVVLGTADAKAGETSWPIAMIQREEHDGTRQYYIEEDAIRIEAESGTKFMPREDFGIVADLILRAVKSSSEDDVTSPEGVEEFLDEAAIFDLEAKTEDRTDFSIAFWHPEAPLRGFNVRSRLGVMNPLLDGGRAANLKLEQSGVKFATPTVNKINALPESPNEVAERMMMIERLGGVLKYSDVADRVFRSNLLMIDLHFPRVLTEMVRIMHLDGISRISELTEVIKQMNPLKIKDELINKHKFYEFKMKQFLMALALGMRPAKIYNGLDSAVEGILLVGGSGEVLCYHKSEKQVMEDFLFQNTRLEKGSLEKDKYGFLERENGVYYFKLNAKIGLVKR
;
A
#
# COMPACT_ATOMS: atom_id res chain seq x y z
N MET A 1 -8.45 -32.60 -4.80
CA MET A 1 -7.23 -31.95 -5.33
C MET A 1 -6.96 -30.82 -4.36
N ALA A 2 -5.73 -30.72 -3.86
CA ALA A 2 -5.38 -29.61 -2.99
C ALA A 2 -5.62 -28.30 -3.74
N PHE A 3 -6.22 -27.30 -3.09
CA PHE A 3 -6.47 -26.02 -3.75
C PHE A 3 -5.19 -25.18 -3.78
N GLU A 4 -5.13 -24.22 -4.69
CA GLU A 4 -4.02 -23.26 -4.83
C GLU A 4 -4.51 -21.87 -4.45
N ALA A 5 -3.63 -21.09 -3.84
CA ALA A 5 -3.87 -19.69 -3.56
C ALA A 5 -2.58 -18.89 -3.65
N THR A 6 -2.73 -17.58 -3.85
CA THR A 6 -1.59 -16.67 -3.98
C THR A 6 -0.84 -16.57 -2.65
N LYS A 7 0.46 -16.24 -2.71
CA LYS A 7 1.26 -15.95 -1.51
C LYS A 7 0.65 -14.86 -0.64
N LYS A 8 -0.09 -13.92 -1.25
CA LYS A 8 -0.82 -12.87 -0.53
C LYS A 8 -1.87 -13.50 0.39
N GLU A 9 -2.78 -14.29 -0.18
CA GLU A 9 -3.87 -14.94 0.54
C GLU A 9 -3.33 -15.86 1.64
N TRP A 10 -2.30 -16.64 1.34
CA TRP A 10 -1.63 -17.46 2.35
C TRP A 10 -0.99 -16.64 3.47
N CYS A 11 -0.42 -15.47 3.16
CA CYS A 11 0.21 -14.63 4.19
C CYS A 11 -0.81 -13.90 5.08
N GLU A 12 -2.00 -13.57 4.55
CA GLU A 12 -3.11 -13.06 5.35
C GLU A 12 -3.54 -14.10 6.38
N LEU A 13 -3.80 -15.33 5.93
CA LEU A 13 -4.19 -16.45 6.79
C LEU A 13 -3.07 -16.85 7.77
N TYR A 14 -1.83 -16.90 7.31
CA TYR A 14 -0.65 -17.12 8.16
C TYR A 14 -0.59 -16.11 9.31
N SER A 15 -0.75 -14.82 9.00
CA SER A 15 -0.70 -13.76 10.01
C SER A 15 -1.81 -13.93 11.02
N PHE A 16 -3.02 -14.22 10.54
CA PHE A 16 -4.17 -14.49 11.39
C PHE A 16 -3.91 -15.65 12.37
N PHE A 17 -3.49 -16.82 11.88
CA PHE A 17 -3.19 -17.97 12.73
C PHE A 17 -2.00 -17.74 13.67
N ARG A 18 -0.94 -17.09 13.19
CA ARG A 18 0.22 -16.75 14.02
C ARG A 18 -0.20 -15.86 15.20
N LEU A 19 -1.06 -14.88 14.97
CA LEU A 19 -1.53 -13.97 16.03
C LEU A 19 -2.42 -14.67 17.04
N LEU A 20 -3.28 -15.60 16.61
CA LEU A 20 -4.08 -16.44 17.52
C LEU A 20 -3.19 -17.33 18.38
N ALA A 21 -2.19 -17.98 17.77
CA ALA A 21 -1.24 -18.82 18.48
C ALA A 21 -0.39 -18.01 19.48
N ASP A 22 0.16 -16.87 19.07
CA ASP A 22 1.06 -16.07 19.91
C ASP A 22 0.32 -15.28 21.00
N GLY A 23 -0.94 -14.88 20.75
CA GLY A 23 -1.77 -14.10 21.68
C GLY A 23 -1.28 -12.67 21.92
N LYS A 24 -0.34 -12.21 21.11
CA LYS A 24 0.24 -10.87 21.15
C LYS A 24 0.83 -10.51 19.80
N VAL A 25 1.06 -9.22 19.57
CA VAL A 25 1.80 -8.72 18.41
C VAL A 25 2.89 -7.76 18.85
N VAL A 26 4.05 -7.85 18.21
CA VAL A 26 5.18 -6.95 18.47
C VAL A 26 5.04 -5.70 17.62
N LEU A 27 5.23 -4.53 18.22
CA LEU A 27 5.26 -3.27 17.48
C LEU A 27 6.55 -3.17 16.65
N GLY A 28 6.42 -2.71 15.42
CA GLY A 28 7.57 -2.51 14.53
C GLY A 28 8.31 -1.19 14.81
N THR A 29 9.56 -1.10 14.34
CA THR A 29 10.35 0.13 14.30
C THR A 29 10.31 0.77 12.90
N ALA A 30 10.77 2.02 12.78
CA ALA A 30 10.91 2.69 11.47
C ALA A 30 11.72 1.85 10.45
N ASP A 31 12.76 1.13 10.91
CA ASP A 31 13.61 0.25 10.08
C ASP A 31 12.96 -1.09 9.67
N ALA A 32 11.65 -1.27 9.91
CA ALA A 32 10.95 -2.52 9.66
C ALA A 32 11.51 -3.72 10.43
N LYS A 33 11.79 -3.53 11.73
CA LYS A 33 12.30 -4.55 12.66
C LYS A 33 11.38 -4.65 13.88
N ALA A 34 11.52 -5.72 14.65
CA ALA A 34 10.83 -5.87 15.92
C ALA A 34 11.31 -4.79 16.91
N GLY A 35 10.36 -4.09 17.53
CA GLY A 35 10.61 -3.20 18.65
C GLY A 35 10.62 -3.94 19.98
N GLU A 36 10.61 -3.18 21.08
CA GLU A 36 10.65 -3.71 22.45
C GLU A 36 9.25 -3.93 23.05
N THR A 37 8.23 -3.31 22.45
CA THR A 37 6.86 -3.33 22.96
C THR A 37 6.03 -4.39 22.23
N SER A 38 5.26 -5.18 22.99
CA SER A 38 4.24 -6.08 22.44
C SER A 38 2.87 -5.76 23.02
N TRP A 39 1.83 -5.83 22.19
CA TRP A 39 0.44 -5.69 22.63
C TRP A 39 -0.24 -7.06 22.73
N PRO A 40 -0.86 -7.39 23.87
CA PRO A 40 -1.64 -8.61 24.01
C PRO A 40 -2.92 -8.51 23.17
N ILE A 41 -3.29 -9.62 22.55
CA ILE A 41 -4.49 -9.75 21.74
C ILE A 41 -5.50 -10.57 22.54
N ALA A 42 -6.69 -10.03 22.73
CA ALA A 42 -7.76 -10.71 23.44
C ALA A 42 -8.69 -11.45 22.47
N MET A 43 -8.97 -10.85 21.31
CA MET A 43 -9.86 -11.41 20.31
C MET A 43 -9.53 -10.87 18.91
N ILE A 44 -9.71 -11.70 17.90
CA ILE A 44 -9.66 -11.30 16.48
C ILE A 44 -11.03 -11.54 15.86
N GLN A 45 -11.55 -10.57 15.12
CA GLN A 45 -12.79 -10.66 14.35
C GLN A 45 -12.48 -10.72 12.85
N ARG A 46 -13.11 -11.65 12.14
CA ARG A 46 -12.98 -11.80 10.68
C ARG A 46 -14.37 -11.96 10.05
N GLU A 47 -14.56 -11.32 8.90
CA GLU A 47 -15.78 -11.45 8.11
C GLU A 47 -15.63 -12.62 7.13
N GLU A 48 -16.44 -13.65 7.37
CA GLU A 48 -16.43 -14.91 6.62
C GLU A 48 -17.61 -14.93 5.62
N HIS A 49 -17.66 -15.95 4.76
CA HIS A 49 -18.70 -16.06 3.74
C HIS A 49 -20.14 -16.15 4.27
N ASP A 50 -20.31 -16.62 5.50
CA ASP A 50 -21.56 -16.90 6.18
C ASP A 50 -21.82 -15.98 7.38
N GLY A 51 -21.00 -14.95 7.57
CA GLY A 51 -21.17 -13.94 8.62
C GLY A 51 -19.89 -13.65 9.41
N THR A 52 -20.04 -12.83 10.44
CA THR A 52 -18.94 -12.42 11.32
C THR A 52 -18.53 -13.57 12.24
N ARG A 53 -17.22 -13.77 12.41
CA ARG A 53 -16.67 -14.70 13.41
C ARG A 53 -15.70 -14.02 14.35
N GLN A 54 -15.78 -14.38 15.62
CA GLN A 54 -14.94 -13.85 16.69
C GLN A 54 -14.12 -14.98 17.31
N TYR A 55 -12.81 -14.80 17.30
CA TYR A 55 -11.83 -15.78 17.76
C TYR A 55 -11.21 -15.26 19.05
N TYR A 56 -11.71 -15.73 20.19
CA TYR A 56 -11.23 -15.36 21.52
C TYR A 56 -10.02 -16.22 21.90
N ILE A 57 -8.94 -15.56 22.33
CA ILE A 57 -7.71 -16.25 22.71
C ILE A 57 -7.76 -16.56 24.21
N GLU A 58 -7.91 -17.84 24.52
CA GLU A 58 -7.87 -18.37 25.88
C GLU A 58 -6.48 -18.97 26.14
N GLU A 59 -6.28 -19.63 27.30
CA GLU A 59 -4.96 -20.17 27.69
C GLU A 59 -4.50 -21.25 26.71
N ASP A 60 -5.27 -22.34 26.59
CA ASP A 60 -4.92 -23.51 25.77
C ASP A 60 -5.82 -23.68 24.52
N ALA A 61 -6.81 -22.81 24.34
CA ALA A 61 -7.80 -22.92 23.27
C ALA A 61 -8.10 -21.58 22.60
N ILE A 62 -8.57 -21.65 21.36
CA ILE A 62 -9.27 -20.56 20.69
C ILE A 62 -10.76 -20.89 20.73
N ARG A 63 -11.53 -20.01 21.36
CA ARG A 63 -12.98 -20.07 21.37
C ARG A 63 -13.51 -19.26 20.19
N ILE A 64 -14.15 -19.94 19.25
CA ILE A 64 -14.69 -19.39 18.02
C ILE A 64 -16.19 -19.20 18.21
N GLU A 65 -16.65 -17.96 18.18
CA GLU A 65 -18.07 -17.62 18.14
C GLU A 65 -18.49 -17.27 16.71
N ALA A 66 -19.54 -17.94 16.25
CA ALA A 66 -20.21 -17.68 14.98
C ALA A 66 -21.73 -17.73 15.20
N GLU A 67 -22.51 -17.27 14.21
CA GLU A 67 -23.99 -17.38 14.27
C GLU A 67 -24.46 -18.84 14.39
N SER A 68 -23.69 -19.78 13.85
CA SER A 68 -23.97 -21.23 13.89
C SER A 68 -23.68 -21.89 15.24
N GLY A 69 -22.97 -21.20 16.15
CA GLY A 69 -22.67 -21.68 17.49
C GLY A 69 -21.24 -21.37 17.95
N THR A 70 -20.87 -21.97 19.08
CA THR A 70 -19.53 -21.84 19.68
C THR A 70 -18.72 -23.10 19.45
N LYS A 71 -17.47 -22.95 19.04
CA LYS A 71 -16.49 -24.03 18.88
C LYS A 71 -15.22 -23.72 19.66
N PHE A 72 -14.51 -24.76 20.09
CA PHE A 72 -13.21 -24.66 20.73
C PHE A 72 -12.20 -25.48 19.92
N MET A 73 -11.03 -24.92 19.68
CA MET A 73 -9.92 -25.59 19.01
C MET A 73 -8.64 -25.37 19.81
N PRO A 74 -7.74 -26.36 19.92
CA PRO A 74 -6.47 -26.20 20.61
C PRO A 74 -5.67 -25.04 20.01
N ARG A 75 -5.14 -24.18 20.88
CA ARG A 75 -4.37 -23.01 20.45
C ARG A 75 -3.06 -23.39 19.75
N GLU A 76 -2.48 -24.52 20.14
CA GLU A 76 -1.26 -25.07 19.54
C GLU A 76 -1.44 -25.39 18.05
N ASP A 77 -2.62 -25.89 17.64
CA ASP A 77 -2.90 -26.29 16.27
C ASP A 77 -2.82 -25.09 15.30
N PHE A 78 -3.28 -23.91 15.71
CA PHE A 78 -3.11 -22.68 14.93
C PHE A 78 -1.62 -22.35 14.69
N GLY A 79 -0.76 -22.60 15.67
CA GLY A 79 0.68 -22.41 15.56
C GLY A 79 1.32 -23.40 14.58
N ILE A 80 0.93 -24.67 14.65
CA ILE A 80 1.39 -25.73 13.74
C ILE A 80 1.00 -25.40 12.30
N VAL A 81 -0.26 -25.03 12.07
CA VAL A 81 -0.77 -24.70 10.73
C VAL A 81 -0.12 -23.43 10.19
N ALA A 82 0.08 -22.40 11.03
CA ALA A 82 0.86 -21.22 10.63
C ALA A 82 2.28 -21.60 10.19
N ASP A 83 2.97 -22.51 10.88
CA ASP A 83 4.30 -22.99 10.48
C ASP A 83 4.29 -23.78 9.16
N LEU A 84 3.23 -24.53 8.88
CA LEU A 84 3.08 -25.25 7.61
C LEU A 84 2.90 -24.28 6.44
N ILE A 85 2.01 -23.30 6.59
CA ILE A 85 1.77 -22.25 5.58
C ILE A 85 3.05 -21.46 5.32
N LEU A 86 3.74 -21.01 6.38
CA LEU A 86 4.99 -20.25 6.25
C LEU A 86 6.06 -21.05 5.49
N ARG A 87 6.21 -22.34 5.80
CA ARG A 87 7.15 -23.23 5.11
C ARG A 87 6.82 -23.32 3.63
N ALA A 88 5.57 -23.56 3.27
CA ALA A 88 5.14 -23.70 1.88
C ALA A 88 5.35 -22.41 1.07
N VAL A 89 4.94 -21.26 1.62
CA VAL A 89 5.13 -19.95 0.99
C VAL A 89 6.61 -19.64 0.77
N LYS A 90 7.48 -19.97 1.72
CA LYS A 90 8.94 -19.74 1.60
C LYS A 90 9.62 -20.72 0.64
N SER A 91 9.10 -21.93 0.49
CA SER A 91 9.66 -22.93 -0.43
C SER A 91 9.24 -22.74 -1.88
N SER A 92 8.11 -22.06 -2.14
CA SER A 92 7.63 -21.83 -3.51
C SER A 92 8.38 -20.67 -4.17
N SER A 93 8.79 -20.84 -5.42
CA SER A 93 9.26 -19.75 -6.29
C SER A 93 8.12 -18.97 -6.94
N GLU A 94 6.98 -19.64 -7.16
CA GLU A 94 5.80 -19.09 -7.83
C GLU A 94 4.92 -18.31 -6.86
N ASP A 95 4.02 -17.47 -7.38
CA ASP A 95 3.05 -16.74 -6.55
C ASP A 95 1.88 -17.64 -6.12
N ASP A 96 1.47 -18.58 -6.97
CA ASP A 96 0.48 -19.59 -6.63
C ASP A 96 1.14 -20.72 -5.82
N VAL A 97 0.58 -21.02 -4.65
CA VAL A 97 1.09 -22.02 -3.72
C VAL A 97 -0.02 -23.01 -3.41
N THR A 98 0.25 -24.29 -3.63
CA THR A 98 -0.65 -25.40 -3.28
C THR A 98 -0.79 -25.53 -1.77
N SER A 99 -2.01 -25.82 -1.30
CA SER A 99 -2.31 -26.02 0.11
C SER A 99 -1.42 -27.11 0.73
N PRO A 100 -0.75 -26.84 1.88
CA PRO A 100 0.06 -27.85 2.56
C PRO A 100 -0.80 -28.97 3.15
N GLU A 101 -0.21 -30.16 3.29
CA GLU A 101 -0.90 -31.31 3.89
C GLU A 101 -1.40 -30.98 5.32
N GLY A 102 -2.65 -31.37 5.61
CA GLY A 102 -3.33 -31.10 6.88
C GLY A 102 -3.94 -29.70 7.03
N VAL A 103 -3.60 -28.73 6.17
CA VAL A 103 -4.13 -27.37 6.26
C VAL A 103 -5.61 -27.32 5.85
N GLU A 104 -6.01 -28.06 4.81
CA GLU A 104 -7.42 -28.10 4.37
C GLU A 104 -8.35 -28.65 5.44
N GLU A 105 -7.96 -29.76 6.09
CA GLU A 105 -8.73 -30.37 7.18
C GLU A 105 -8.90 -29.40 8.35
N PHE A 106 -7.83 -28.66 8.69
CA PHE A 106 -7.89 -27.64 9.73
C PHE A 106 -8.80 -26.46 9.34
N LEU A 107 -8.75 -26.01 8.08
CA LEU A 107 -9.61 -24.94 7.59
C LEU A 107 -11.09 -25.33 7.63
N ASP A 108 -11.42 -26.53 7.17
CA ASP A 108 -12.77 -27.09 7.28
C ASP A 108 -13.21 -27.19 8.75
N GLU A 109 -12.30 -27.61 9.63
CA GLU A 109 -12.57 -27.69 11.06
C GLU A 109 -12.83 -26.28 11.66
N ALA A 110 -12.04 -25.28 11.29
CA ALA A 110 -12.21 -23.88 11.68
C ALA A 110 -13.36 -23.17 10.92
N ALA A 111 -14.04 -23.88 10.02
CA ALA A 111 -15.07 -23.39 9.11
C ALA A 111 -14.60 -22.26 8.16
N ILE A 112 -13.31 -22.12 7.87
CA ILE A 112 -12.76 -21.08 7.00
C ILE A 112 -12.76 -21.57 5.56
N PHE A 113 -13.67 -21.05 4.74
CA PHE A 113 -13.83 -21.48 3.33
C PHE A 113 -13.27 -20.47 2.31
N ASP A 114 -13.12 -19.21 2.72
CA ASP A 114 -12.48 -18.17 1.93
C ASP A 114 -11.20 -17.72 2.62
N LEU A 115 -10.09 -17.63 1.87
CA LEU A 115 -8.79 -17.20 2.41
C LEU A 115 -8.71 -15.69 2.62
N GLU A 116 -9.40 -14.91 1.79
CA GLU A 116 -9.54 -13.46 2.00
C GLU A 116 -10.82 -13.18 2.77
N ALA A 117 -10.77 -12.21 3.68
CA ALA A 117 -11.97 -11.74 4.36
C ALA A 117 -12.88 -10.95 3.40
N LYS A 118 -14.20 -11.05 3.59
CA LYS A 118 -15.17 -10.34 2.76
C LYS A 118 -15.49 -8.96 3.32
N THR A 119 -14.63 -7.98 3.06
CA THR A 119 -14.82 -6.60 3.54
C THR A 119 -14.87 -5.58 2.41
N GLU A 120 -15.76 -4.59 2.52
CA GLU A 120 -15.79 -3.44 1.59
C GLU A 120 -14.73 -2.37 1.96
N ASP A 121 -14.32 -2.36 3.24
CA ASP A 121 -13.47 -1.34 3.84
C ASP A 121 -11.96 -1.64 3.74
N ARG A 122 -11.58 -2.83 3.24
CA ARG A 122 -10.19 -3.37 3.11
C ARG A 122 -9.53 -3.81 4.41
N THR A 123 -10.31 -4.01 5.47
CA THR A 123 -9.79 -4.74 6.62
C THR A 123 -9.67 -6.22 6.27
N ASP A 124 -8.53 -6.83 6.54
CA ASP A 124 -8.37 -8.28 6.38
C ASP A 124 -8.92 -8.98 7.63
N PHE A 125 -8.78 -8.33 8.79
CA PHE A 125 -9.46 -8.67 10.04
C PHE A 125 -9.34 -7.50 11.03
N SER A 126 -10.10 -7.55 12.12
CA SER A 126 -10.06 -6.59 13.21
C SER A 126 -9.58 -7.22 14.50
N ILE A 127 -8.88 -6.46 15.33
CA ILE A 127 -8.28 -6.94 16.58
C ILE A 127 -8.82 -6.15 17.77
N ALA A 128 -9.23 -6.85 18.82
CA ALA A 128 -9.44 -6.30 20.16
C ALA A 128 -8.19 -6.58 21.02
N PHE A 129 -7.49 -5.51 21.42
CA PHE A 129 -6.30 -5.60 22.26
C PHE A 129 -6.66 -5.53 23.74
N TRP A 130 -5.88 -6.19 24.60
CA TRP A 130 -5.99 -6.25 26.07
C TRP A 130 -7.27 -6.86 26.65
N HIS A 131 -8.45 -6.58 26.10
CA HIS A 131 -9.74 -7.09 26.56
C HIS A 131 -10.69 -7.36 25.38
N PRO A 132 -11.54 -8.41 25.42
CA PRO A 132 -12.41 -8.74 24.30
C PRO A 132 -13.46 -7.67 23.97
N GLU A 133 -13.89 -6.89 24.97
CA GLU A 133 -14.83 -5.76 24.80
C GLU A 133 -14.14 -4.46 24.36
N ALA A 134 -12.82 -4.46 24.17
CA ALA A 134 -12.11 -3.28 23.67
C ALA A 134 -12.57 -2.95 22.23
N PRO A 135 -12.51 -1.67 21.81
CA PRO A 135 -12.87 -1.29 20.45
C PRO A 135 -12.04 -2.07 19.41
N LEU A 136 -12.73 -2.65 18.43
CA LEU A 136 -12.12 -3.35 17.31
C LEU A 136 -11.29 -2.40 16.45
N ARG A 137 -10.08 -2.82 16.13
CA ARG A 137 -9.12 -2.07 15.29
C ARG A 137 -8.88 -2.85 14.02
N GLY A 138 -9.28 -2.31 12.87
CA GLY A 138 -9.09 -2.97 11.58
C GLY A 138 -7.65 -2.93 11.09
N PHE A 139 -7.16 -4.04 10.55
CA PHE A 139 -5.81 -4.15 10.01
C PHE A 139 -5.82 -4.63 8.57
N ASN A 140 -4.79 -4.26 7.84
CA ASN A 140 -4.45 -4.87 6.58
C ASN A 140 -3.04 -5.48 6.67
N VAL A 141 -2.88 -6.68 6.12
CA VAL A 141 -1.66 -7.46 6.10
C VAL A 141 -0.86 -7.10 4.86
N ARG A 142 0.44 -6.90 5.04
CA ARG A 142 1.42 -6.70 3.97
C ARG A 142 2.53 -7.71 4.17
N SER A 143 2.80 -8.53 3.17
CA SER A 143 3.81 -9.58 3.28
C SER A 143 4.97 -9.37 2.34
N ARG A 144 6.19 -9.39 2.88
CA ARG A 144 7.42 -9.41 2.08
C ARG A 144 7.71 -10.77 1.44
N LEU A 145 6.93 -11.81 1.76
CA LEU A 145 7.10 -13.15 1.20
C LEU A 145 6.46 -13.32 -0.19
N GLY A 146 5.55 -12.43 -0.58
CA GLY A 146 4.84 -12.44 -1.86
C GLY A 146 4.79 -11.07 -2.54
N VAL A 147 4.05 -10.94 -3.64
CA VAL A 147 3.78 -9.62 -4.23
C VAL A 147 2.89 -8.82 -3.27
N MET A 148 3.37 -7.64 -2.85
CA MET A 148 2.56 -6.73 -2.03
C MET A 148 1.69 -5.87 -2.94
N ASN A 149 0.40 -5.79 -2.59
CA ASN A 149 -0.42 -4.73 -3.15
C ASN A 149 0.23 -3.37 -2.86
N PRO A 150 0.12 -2.42 -3.79
CA PRO A 150 0.58 -1.06 -3.56
C PRO A 150 -0.28 -0.37 -2.49
N LEU A 151 0.28 0.66 -1.85
CA LEU A 151 -0.50 1.61 -1.04
C LEU A 151 -1.35 2.50 -1.94
N LEU A 152 -0.83 2.84 -3.13
CA LEU A 152 -1.50 3.57 -4.18
C LEU A 152 -1.34 2.82 -5.51
N ASP A 153 -2.44 2.31 -6.07
CA ASP A 153 -2.40 1.34 -7.19
C ASP A 153 -1.96 1.90 -8.55
N GLY A 154 -1.89 3.21 -8.72
CA GLY A 154 -1.45 3.78 -9.99
C GLY A 154 -2.45 3.61 -11.14
N GLY A 155 -3.74 3.36 -10.87
CA GLY A 155 -4.76 3.37 -11.93
C GLY A 155 -4.92 4.75 -12.61
N ARG A 156 -5.80 4.84 -13.63
CA ARG A 156 -6.09 6.10 -14.36
C ARG A 156 -6.43 7.28 -13.47
N ALA A 157 -7.09 7.02 -12.34
CA ALA A 157 -7.46 8.04 -11.37
C ALA A 157 -6.26 8.68 -10.66
N ALA A 158 -5.11 8.00 -10.63
CA ALA A 158 -3.86 8.49 -10.05
C ALA A 158 -2.98 9.27 -11.04
N ASN A 159 -3.50 9.62 -12.22
CA ASN A 159 -2.75 10.37 -13.22
C ASN A 159 -2.61 11.86 -12.87
N LEU A 160 -1.40 12.37 -13.01
CA LEU A 160 -0.99 13.74 -12.80
C LEU A 160 -0.73 14.39 -14.17
N LYS A 161 -1.35 15.52 -14.45
CA LYS A 161 -1.32 16.18 -15.76
C LYS A 161 -0.24 17.26 -15.81
N LEU A 162 0.60 17.15 -16.83
CA LEU A 162 1.55 18.17 -17.25
C LEU A 162 1.05 18.81 -18.54
N GLU A 163 0.87 20.11 -18.58
CA GLU A 163 0.62 20.84 -19.83
C GLU A 163 1.91 20.96 -20.65
N GLN A 164 1.82 20.65 -21.94
CA GLN A 164 2.89 20.94 -22.90
C GLN A 164 2.80 22.40 -23.33
N SER A 165 3.84 23.15 -23.01
CA SER A 165 4.01 24.58 -23.30
C SER A 165 5.35 24.83 -24.02
N GLY A 166 5.70 26.09 -24.29
CA GLY A 166 6.88 26.43 -25.09
C GLY A 166 6.56 26.39 -26.59
N VAL A 167 7.33 25.62 -27.36
CA VAL A 167 7.06 25.42 -28.80
C VAL A 167 5.77 24.61 -28.98
N LYS A 168 4.83 25.12 -29.78
CA LYS A 168 3.61 24.38 -30.14
C LYS A 168 3.94 23.23 -31.07
N PHE A 169 3.56 22.01 -30.71
CA PHE A 169 3.78 20.85 -31.56
C PHE A 169 2.63 20.64 -32.54
N ALA A 170 2.97 20.47 -33.81
CA ALA A 170 2.03 19.99 -34.82
C ALA A 170 1.75 18.49 -34.60
N THR A 171 0.61 18.01 -35.09
CA THR A 171 0.18 16.60 -34.93
C THR A 171 1.24 15.58 -35.40
N PRO A 172 1.95 15.77 -36.52
CA PRO A 172 3.02 14.84 -36.92
C PRO A 172 4.15 14.73 -35.89
N THR A 173 4.50 15.84 -35.23
CA THR A 173 5.52 15.87 -34.16
C THR A 173 5.05 15.06 -32.95
N VAL A 174 3.80 15.25 -32.53
CA VAL A 174 3.22 14.51 -31.41
C VAL A 174 3.15 13.01 -31.71
N ASN A 175 2.71 12.65 -32.91
CA ASN A 175 2.67 11.24 -33.35
C ASN A 175 4.06 10.61 -33.31
N LYS A 176 5.10 11.33 -33.73
CA LYS A 176 6.49 10.86 -33.67
C LYS A 176 6.97 10.66 -32.23
N ILE A 177 6.59 11.53 -31.29
CA ILE A 177 6.93 11.40 -29.87
C ILE A 177 6.22 10.17 -29.27
N ASN A 178 4.90 10.04 -29.50
CA ASN A 178 4.13 8.94 -28.94
C ASN A 178 4.55 7.58 -29.54
N ALA A 179 5.00 7.55 -30.79
CA ALA A 179 5.47 6.35 -31.49
C ALA A 179 6.94 6.00 -31.22
N LEU A 180 7.59 6.59 -30.21
CA LEU A 180 8.90 6.11 -29.77
C LEU A 180 8.81 4.61 -29.40
N PRO A 181 9.84 3.81 -29.72
CA PRO A 181 9.84 2.38 -29.43
C PRO A 181 9.62 2.09 -27.96
N GLU A 182 8.97 0.96 -27.66
CA GLU A 182 8.81 0.49 -26.30
C GLU A 182 10.18 0.23 -25.66
N SER A 183 10.36 0.76 -24.45
CA SER A 183 11.56 0.57 -23.66
C SER A 183 11.21 0.73 -22.17
N PRO A 184 12.00 0.17 -21.24
CA PRO A 184 11.78 0.37 -19.81
C PRO A 184 11.76 1.85 -19.36
N ASN A 185 12.26 2.75 -20.21
CA ASN A 185 12.38 4.19 -19.96
C ASN A 185 11.59 5.05 -20.95
N GLU A 186 10.65 4.46 -21.71
CA GLU A 186 9.95 5.15 -22.80
C GLU A 186 9.26 6.45 -22.36
N VAL A 187 8.74 6.52 -21.13
CA VAL A 187 8.13 7.74 -20.57
C VAL A 187 9.18 8.85 -20.43
N ALA A 188 10.37 8.51 -19.94
CA ALA A 188 11.48 9.43 -19.79
C ALA A 188 12.01 9.88 -21.17
N GLU A 189 12.16 8.95 -22.11
CA GLU A 189 12.59 9.23 -23.48
C GLU A 189 11.62 10.19 -24.19
N ARG A 190 10.31 10.01 -24.00
CA ARG A 190 9.29 10.94 -24.51
C ARG A 190 9.42 12.32 -23.87
N MET A 191 9.59 12.41 -22.55
CA MET A 191 9.82 13.70 -21.87
C MET A 191 11.08 14.41 -22.39
N MET A 192 12.19 13.70 -22.52
CA MET A 192 13.44 14.25 -23.06
C MET A 192 13.30 14.69 -24.52
N MET A 193 12.56 13.94 -25.34
CA MET A 193 12.29 14.31 -26.73
C MET A 193 11.44 15.58 -26.81
N ILE A 194 10.43 15.72 -25.95
CA ILE A 194 9.63 16.95 -25.83
C ILE A 194 10.54 18.15 -25.53
N GLU A 195 11.45 18.02 -24.55
CA GLU A 195 12.38 19.09 -24.18
C GLU A 195 13.37 19.43 -25.31
N ARG A 196 13.95 18.43 -25.97
CA ARG A 196 14.84 18.63 -27.14
C ARG A 196 14.18 19.37 -28.29
N LEU A 197 12.87 19.22 -28.45
CA LEU A 197 12.07 19.91 -29.46
C LEU A 197 11.61 21.32 -29.02
N GLY A 198 12.07 21.80 -27.85
CA GLY A 198 11.70 23.10 -27.30
C GLY A 198 10.34 23.13 -26.59
N GLY A 199 9.77 21.96 -26.30
CA GLY A 199 8.60 21.83 -25.46
C GLY A 199 8.97 21.88 -23.98
N VAL A 200 8.02 22.30 -23.14
CA VAL A 200 8.17 22.38 -21.69
C VAL A 200 6.95 21.75 -21.02
N LEU A 201 7.16 20.79 -20.12
CA LEU A 201 6.10 20.12 -19.38
C LEU A 201 5.92 20.76 -18.01
N LYS A 202 4.79 21.47 -17.80
CA LYS A 202 4.48 22.15 -16.52
C LYS A 202 3.32 21.47 -15.83
N TYR A 203 3.39 21.28 -14.51
CA TYR A 203 2.23 20.83 -13.73
C TYR A 203 1.00 21.70 -14.04
N SER A 204 -0.10 21.03 -14.35
CA SER A 204 -1.37 21.66 -14.69
C SER A 204 -2.45 21.25 -13.69
N ASP A 205 -2.70 19.94 -13.55
CA ASP A 205 -3.79 19.43 -12.70
C ASP A 205 -3.60 17.95 -12.37
N VAL A 206 -4.54 17.38 -11.62
CA VAL A 206 -4.73 15.93 -11.45
C VAL A 206 -5.87 15.50 -12.38
N ALA A 207 -5.70 14.38 -13.07
CA ALA A 207 -6.65 13.95 -14.10
C ALA A 207 -8.03 13.62 -13.53
N ASP A 208 -8.07 12.98 -12.36
CA ASP A 208 -9.32 12.68 -11.65
C ASP A 208 -9.65 13.76 -10.62
N ARG A 209 -10.92 14.20 -10.62
CA ARG A 209 -11.38 15.30 -9.76
C ARG A 209 -11.48 14.90 -8.30
N VAL A 210 -11.79 13.63 -7.99
CA VAL A 210 -11.84 13.14 -6.61
C VAL A 210 -10.42 13.04 -6.07
N PHE A 211 -9.51 12.44 -6.84
CA PHE A 211 -8.12 12.34 -6.41
C PHE A 211 -7.47 13.71 -6.24
N ARG A 212 -7.79 14.67 -7.12
CA ARG A 212 -7.39 16.07 -6.94
C ARG A 212 -7.79 16.58 -5.57
N SER A 213 -9.08 16.50 -5.23
CA SER A 213 -9.59 16.96 -3.94
C SER A 213 -8.92 16.23 -2.77
N ASN A 214 -8.71 14.92 -2.89
CA ASN A 214 -8.02 14.12 -1.87
C ASN A 214 -6.58 14.59 -1.63
N LEU A 215 -5.83 14.92 -2.69
CA LEU A 215 -4.48 15.46 -2.55
C LEU A 215 -4.50 16.89 -1.98
N LEU A 216 -5.49 17.70 -2.34
CA LEU A 216 -5.68 19.05 -1.77
C LEU A 216 -6.03 19.02 -0.28
N MET A 217 -6.66 17.95 0.22
CA MET A 217 -6.88 17.73 1.66
C MET A 217 -5.58 17.51 2.44
N ILE A 218 -4.51 17.04 1.78
CA ILE A 218 -3.17 16.96 2.40
C ILE A 218 -2.51 18.34 2.43
N ASP A 219 -2.45 19.00 1.26
CA ASP A 219 -2.03 20.39 1.11
C ASP A 219 -2.42 20.91 -0.28
N LEU A 220 -2.76 22.20 -0.39
CA LEU A 220 -3.13 22.82 -1.66
C LEU A 220 -2.06 22.73 -2.74
N HIS A 221 -0.78 22.63 -2.36
CA HIS A 221 0.34 22.51 -3.29
C HIS A 221 0.88 21.08 -3.42
N PHE A 222 0.36 20.13 -2.65
CA PHE A 222 0.85 18.75 -2.63
C PHE A 222 0.81 18.06 -4.02
N PRO A 223 -0.24 18.21 -4.85
CA PRO A 223 -0.25 17.61 -6.19
C PRO A 223 0.97 17.94 -7.05
N ARG A 224 1.45 19.19 -6.95
CA ARG A 224 2.63 19.65 -7.69
C ARG A 224 3.91 18.98 -7.17
N VAL A 225 4.04 18.84 -5.85
CA VAL A 225 5.17 18.13 -5.24
C VAL A 225 5.20 16.68 -5.69
N LEU A 226 4.07 15.98 -5.60
CA LEU A 226 3.95 14.59 -6.03
C LEU A 226 4.27 14.42 -7.53
N THR A 227 3.84 15.36 -8.37
CA THR A 227 4.14 15.34 -9.82
C THR A 227 5.64 15.43 -10.08
N GLU A 228 6.34 16.33 -9.38
CA GLU A 228 7.80 16.45 -9.54
C GLU A 228 8.54 15.23 -8.98
N MET A 229 8.07 14.60 -7.90
CA MET A 229 8.63 13.32 -7.42
C MET A 229 8.50 12.21 -8.47
N VAL A 230 7.33 12.07 -9.09
CA VAL A 230 7.11 11.07 -10.17
C VAL A 230 7.97 11.41 -11.39
N ARG A 231 8.14 12.69 -11.73
CA ARG A 231 9.04 13.12 -12.81
C ARG A 231 10.48 12.71 -12.55
N ILE A 232 10.99 12.98 -11.35
CA ILE A 232 12.35 12.60 -10.92
C ILE A 232 12.52 11.08 -10.99
N MET A 233 11.53 10.29 -10.55
CA MET A 233 11.60 8.84 -10.68
C MET A 233 11.80 8.38 -12.13
N HIS A 234 11.10 8.99 -13.08
CA HIS A 234 11.24 8.63 -14.49
C HIS A 234 12.58 9.10 -15.09
N LEU A 235 13.01 10.33 -14.80
CA LEU A 235 14.20 10.93 -15.41
C LEU A 235 15.51 10.45 -14.77
N ASP A 236 15.54 10.34 -13.45
CA ASP A 236 16.76 10.11 -12.66
C ASP A 236 16.81 8.70 -12.06
N GLY A 237 15.72 7.93 -12.14
CA GLY A 237 15.65 6.56 -11.62
C GLY A 237 15.52 6.44 -10.11
N ILE A 238 15.40 7.56 -9.38
CA ILE A 238 15.24 7.58 -7.92
C ILE A 238 13.80 7.21 -7.57
N SER A 239 13.61 6.13 -6.80
CA SER A 239 12.24 5.62 -6.50
C SER A 239 11.87 5.68 -5.03
N ARG A 240 12.84 5.61 -4.11
CA ARG A 240 12.55 5.61 -2.66
C ARG A 240 12.00 6.96 -2.24
N ILE A 241 10.91 6.95 -1.47
CA ILE A 241 10.22 8.19 -1.07
C ILE A 241 11.13 9.10 -0.25
N SER A 242 11.94 8.54 0.66
CA SER A 242 12.91 9.30 1.45
C SER A 242 13.92 10.03 0.58
N GLU A 243 14.51 9.34 -0.40
CA GLU A 243 15.49 9.91 -1.33
C GLU A 243 14.87 10.97 -2.26
N LEU A 244 13.70 10.69 -2.82
CA LEU A 244 12.94 11.65 -3.63
C LEU A 244 12.61 12.91 -2.83
N THR A 245 12.29 12.77 -1.55
CA THR A 245 11.99 13.91 -0.67
C THR A 245 13.23 14.78 -0.47
N GLU A 246 14.42 14.20 -0.35
CA GLU A 246 15.67 14.98 -0.28
C GLU A 246 15.94 15.75 -1.58
N VAL A 247 15.71 15.14 -2.74
CA VAL A 247 15.82 15.85 -4.03
C VAL A 247 14.82 17.00 -4.12
N ILE A 248 13.59 16.78 -3.68
CA ILE A 248 12.54 17.83 -3.63
C ILE A 248 12.92 18.97 -2.69
N LYS A 249 13.53 18.69 -1.53
CA LYS A 249 14.01 19.72 -0.59
C LYS A 249 15.03 20.65 -1.28
N GLN A 250 15.94 20.08 -2.07
CA GLN A 250 16.96 20.83 -2.82
C GLN A 250 16.36 21.60 -4.02
N MET A 251 15.50 20.93 -4.80
CA MET A 251 14.86 21.51 -5.98
C MET A 251 13.88 22.64 -5.61
N ASN A 252 13.24 22.52 -4.45
CA ASN A 252 12.24 23.44 -3.92
C ASN A 252 11.19 23.85 -4.97
N PRO A 253 10.41 22.89 -5.53
CA PRO A 253 9.49 23.17 -6.62
C PRO A 253 8.44 24.24 -6.26
N LEU A 254 8.13 24.39 -4.96
CA LEU A 254 7.17 25.38 -4.48
C LEU A 254 7.76 26.76 -4.23
N LYS A 255 9.10 26.92 -4.30
CA LYS A 255 9.81 28.18 -4.01
C LYS A 255 9.48 28.74 -2.62
N ILE A 256 9.36 27.85 -1.63
CA ILE A 256 9.10 28.21 -0.24
C ILE A 256 10.40 28.57 0.50
N LYS A 257 10.28 29.24 1.64
CA LYS A 257 11.43 29.68 2.44
C LYS A 257 12.24 28.48 2.96
N ASP A 258 13.56 28.65 3.01
CA ASP A 258 14.49 27.63 3.52
C ASP A 258 14.15 27.16 4.94
N GLU A 259 13.75 28.08 5.82
CA GLU A 259 13.31 27.76 7.19
C GLU A 259 12.14 26.76 7.22
N LEU A 260 11.18 26.90 6.30
CA LEU A 260 10.03 26.00 6.20
C LEU A 260 10.48 24.60 5.71
N ILE A 261 11.50 24.53 4.87
CA ILE A 261 12.08 23.27 4.38
C ILE A 261 12.90 22.59 5.49
N ASN A 262 13.84 23.31 6.10
CA ASN A 262 14.88 22.72 6.93
C ASN A 262 14.54 22.64 8.41
N LYS A 263 13.82 23.63 8.97
CA LYS A 263 13.42 23.61 10.38
C LYS A 263 12.08 22.92 10.57
N HIS A 264 11.10 23.26 9.75
CA HIS A 264 9.75 22.67 9.84
C HIS A 264 9.59 21.35 9.06
N LYS A 265 10.59 20.96 8.26
CA LYS A 265 10.57 19.71 7.46
C LYS A 265 9.35 19.59 6.55
N PHE A 266 8.89 20.71 5.97
CA PHE A 266 7.60 20.79 5.27
C PHE A 266 7.35 19.67 4.26
N TYR A 267 8.27 19.43 3.32
CA TYR A 267 8.09 18.39 2.30
C TYR A 267 7.98 16.98 2.89
N GLU A 268 8.82 16.68 3.88
CA GLU A 268 8.80 15.39 4.58
C GLU A 268 7.51 15.22 5.39
N PHE A 269 7.10 16.26 6.12
CA PHE A 269 5.85 16.26 6.87
C PHE A 269 4.65 16.01 5.95
N LYS A 270 4.55 16.71 4.82
CA LYS A 270 3.45 16.52 3.85
C LYS A 270 3.48 15.15 3.20
N MET A 271 4.66 14.61 2.90
CA MET A 271 4.78 13.27 2.36
C MET A 271 4.36 12.21 3.37
N LYS A 272 4.77 12.33 4.65
CA LYS A 272 4.33 11.44 5.74
C LYS A 272 2.81 11.48 5.93
N GLN A 273 2.21 12.68 5.93
CA GLN A 273 0.74 12.82 6.00
C GLN A 273 0.03 12.09 4.85
N PHE A 274 0.55 12.20 3.63
CA PHE A 274 -0.01 11.49 2.48
C PHE A 274 0.13 9.97 2.60
N LEU A 275 1.31 9.47 2.98
CA LEU A 275 1.54 8.04 3.17
C LEU A 275 0.65 7.45 4.27
N MET A 276 0.47 8.17 5.39
CA MET A 276 -0.46 7.80 6.44
C MET A 276 -1.90 7.70 5.90
N ALA A 277 -2.34 8.70 5.13
CA ALA A 277 -3.68 8.66 4.55
C ALA A 277 -3.87 7.46 3.62
N LEU A 278 -2.87 7.11 2.80
CA LEU A 278 -2.91 5.91 1.94
C LEU A 278 -2.95 4.61 2.77
N ALA A 279 -2.07 4.49 3.77
CA ALA A 279 -2.00 3.33 4.65
C ALA A 279 -3.31 3.10 5.41
N LEU A 280 -4.00 4.18 5.79
CA LEU A 280 -5.29 4.17 6.47
C LEU A 280 -6.47 4.26 5.47
N GLY A 281 -6.28 3.87 4.21
CA GLY A 281 -7.39 3.57 3.31
C GLY A 281 -7.82 4.67 2.32
N MET A 282 -7.10 5.79 2.19
CA MET A 282 -7.32 6.74 1.09
C MET A 282 -7.20 6.03 -0.27
N ARG A 283 -8.16 6.29 -1.17
CA ARG A 283 -8.16 5.76 -2.53
C ARG A 283 -8.30 6.92 -3.52
N PRO A 284 -7.71 6.84 -4.73
CA PRO A 284 -7.85 7.92 -5.71
C PRO A 284 -9.29 8.27 -6.06
N ALA A 285 -10.12 7.26 -6.32
CA ALA A 285 -11.50 7.44 -6.78
C ALA A 285 -12.57 7.43 -5.66
N LYS A 286 -12.18 7.46 -4.38
CA LYS A 286 -13.10 7.54 -3.24
C LYS A 286 -12.82 8.82 -2.46
N ILE A 287 -13.86 9.58 -2.11
CA ILE A 287 -13.70 10.84 -1.37
C ILE A 287 -12.97 10.58 -0.06
N TYR A 288 -11.91 11.35 0.18
CA TYR A 288 -11.21 11.42 1.45
C TYR A 288 -11.50 12.75 2.12
N ASN A 289 -12.07 12.68 3.32
CA ASN A 289 -12.46 13.86 4.12
C ASN A 289 -11.60 14.04 5.38
N GLY A 290 -10.54 13.24 5.55
CA GLY A 290 -9.66 13.30 6.72
C GLY A 290 -10.20 12.61 7.97
N LEU A 291 -11.31 11.88 7.88
CA LEU A 291 -11.81 11.04 8.97
C LEU A 291 -11.11 9.69 8.97
N ASP A 292 -11.06 9.07 10.15
CA ASP A 292 -10.54 7.72 10.33
C ASP A 292 -11.30 6.71 9.46
N SER A 293 -10.54 5.79 8.86
CA SER A 293 -11.07 4.62 8.17
C SER A 293 -11.23 3.44 9.13
N ALA A 294 -11.89 2.38 8.67
CA ALA A 294 -11.91 1.09 9.36
C ALA A 294 -10.50 0.49 9.50
N VAL A 295 -9.60 0.78 8.54
CA VAL A 295 -8.18 0.40 8.65
C VAL A 295 -7.47 1.38 9.58
N GLU A 296 -7.01 0.88 10.72
CA GLU A 296 -6.27 1.63 11.75
C GLU A 296 -4.78 1.28 11.80
N GLY A 297 -4.35 0.21 11.11
CA GLY A 297 -2.97 -0.21 11.09
C GLY A 297 -2.62 -1.22 9.99
N ILE A 298 -1.33 -1.52 9.91
CA ILE A 298 -0.74 -2.52 9.01
C ILE A 298 -0.06 -3.61 9.85
N LEU A 299 -0.29 -4.86 9.48
CA LEU A 299 0.50 -6.01 9.92
C LEU A 299 1.51 -6.36 8.85
N LEU A 300 2.80 -6.16 9.13
CA LEU A 300 3.87 -6.45 8.20
C LEU A 300 4.47 -7.83 8.48
N VAL A 301 4.33 -8.77 7.55
CA VAL A 301 5.05 -10.04 7.57
C VAL A 301 6.44 -9.84 6.97
N GLY A 302 7.47 -10.03 7.79
CA GLY A 302 8.86 -9.94 7.38
C GLY A 302 9.36 -11.18 6.66
N GLY A 303 10.61 -11.11 6.16
CA GLY A 303 11.20 -12.20 5.38
C GLY A 303 11.48 -13.48 6.20
N SER A 304 11.59 -13.37 7.52
CA SER A 304 11.71 -14.54 8.39
C SER A 304 10.36 -15.13 8.80
N GLY A 305 9.26 -14.40 8.59
CA GLY A 305 7.90 -14.77 8.99
C GLY A 305 7.40 -14.03 10.22
N GLU A 306 8.21 -13.16 10.82
CA GLU A 306 7.79 -12.31 11.93
C GLU A 306 6.63 -11.39 11.52
N VAL A 307 5.65 -11.21 12.40
CA VAL A 307 4.49 -10.32 12.18
C VAL A 307 4.68 -9.08 13.05
N LEU A 308 4.87 -7.92 12.39
CA LEU A 308 5.06 -6.62 13.05
C LEU A 308 3.81 -5.77 12.91
N CYS A 309 3.39 -5.13 14.00
CA CYS A 309 2.26 -4.20 14.00
C CYS A 309 2.73 -2.74 13.85
N TYR A 310 2.09 -2.01 12.94
CA TYR A 310 2.14 -0.56 12.83
C TYR A 310 0.73 -0.02 12.96
N HIS A 311 0.45 0.72 14.04
CA HIS A 311 -0.87 1.22 14.35
C HIS A 311 -0.87 2.76 14.41
N LYS A 312 -1.97 3.40 13.99
CA LYS A 312 -2.07 4.86 13.92
C LYS A 312 -1.86 5.58 15.25
N SER A 313 -2.07 4.91 16.39
CA SER A 313 -1.78 5.48 17.71
C SER A 313 -0.28 5.68 17.95
N GLU A 314 0.56 4.83 17.34
CA GLU A 314 2.02 4.96 17.32
C GLU A 314 2.45 5.82 16.13
N LYS A 315 1.84 7.00 16.02
CA LYS A 315 1.85 7.85 14.82
C LYS A 315 3.24 8.08 14.27
N GLN A 316 4.18 8.50 15.12
CA GLN A 316 5.54 8.83 14.68
C GLN A 316 6.25 7.61 14.08
N VAL A 317 6.15 6.46 14.76
CA VAL A 317 6.78 5.21 14.31
C VAL A 317 6.18 4.76 12.98
N MET A 318 4.86 4.82 12.83
CA MET A 318 4.18 4.46 11.58
C MET A 318 4.52 5.42 10.44
N GLU A 319 4.55 6.74 10.69
CA GLU A 319 4.96 7.75 9.72
C GLU A 319 6.40 7.53 9.24
N ASP A 320 7.33 7.30 10.17
CA ASP A 320 8.74 7.06 9.85
C ASP A 320 8.94 5.73 9.11
N PHE A 321 8.24 4.68 9.53
CA PHE A 321 8.23 3.39 8.83
C PHE A 321 7.77 3.54 7.37
N LEU A 322 6.60 4.16 7.14
CA LEU A 322 6.07 4.35 5.79
C LEU A 322 7.03 5.20 4.95
N PHE A 323 7.56 6.29 5.51
CA PHE A 323 8.48 7.17 4.80
C PHE A 323 9.78 6.47 4.36
N GLN A 324 10.32 5.60 5.22
CA GLN A 324 11.57 4.87 4.95
C GLN A 324 11.39 3.60 4.11
N ASN A 325 10.20 2.99 4.13
CA ASN A 325 9.95 1.68 3.52
C ASN A 325 8.98 1.73 2.32
N THR A 326 8.75 2.91 1.73
CA THR A 326 7.94 3.05 0.51
C THR A 326 8.76 3.58 -0.67
N ARG A 327 8.29 3.25 -1.88
CA ARG A 327 8.87 3.73 -3.14
C ARG A 327 7.78 4.02 -4.16
N LEU A 328 8.06 4.93 -5.09
CA LEU A 328 7.29 5.05 -6.32
C LEU A 328 7.56 3.85 -7.24
N GLU A 329 6.56 3.47 -8.01
CA GLU A 329 6.63 2.38 -8.97
C GLU A 329 6.14 2.84 -10.34
N LYS A 330 6.60 2.18 -11.41
CA LYS A 330 6.07 2.41 -12.76
C LYS A 330 4.79 1.58 -12.93
N GLY A 331 3.67 2.25 -13.19
CA GLY A 331 2.40 1.61 -13.55
C GLY A 331 2.41 1.08 -14.99
N SER A 332 1.36 0.36 -15.38
CA SER A 332 1.21 -0.12 -16.76
C SER A 332 0.72 1.03 -17.65
N LEU A 333 1.49 1.42 -18.66
CA LEU A 333 1.11 2.54 -19.54
C LEU A 333 -0.22 2.29 -20.25
N GLU A 334 -0.47 1.05 -20.68
CA GLU A 334 -1.69 0.70 -21.39
C GLU A 334 -2.92 0.65 -20.47
N LYS A 335 -2.78 0.05 -19.28
CA LYS A 335 -3.88 -0.06 -18.30
C LYS A 335 -4.21 1.32 -17.74
N ASP A 336 -3.18 2.05 -17.33
CA ASP A 336 -3.28 3.28 -16.54
C ASP A 336 -3.32 4.54 -17.42
N LYS A 337 -3.11 4.39 -18.74
CA LYS A 337 -3.26 5.43 -19.78
C LYS A 337 -2.45 6.70 -19.45
N TYR A 338 -1.14 6.54 -19.33
CA TYR A 338 -0.19 7.63 -19.06
C TYR A 338 1.08 7.48 -19.91
N GLY A 339 1.94 8.50 -19.91
CA GLY A 339 3.21 8.49 -20.65
C GLY A 339 3.11 8.91 -22.12
N PHE A 340 1.97 9.48 -22.53
CA PHE A 340 1.73 9.95 -23.90
C PHE A 340 1.26 11.41 -23.90
N LEU A 341 1.52 12.11 -25.00
CA LEU A 341 0.90 13.40 -25.27
C LEU A 341 -0.52 13.19 -25.81
N GLU A 342 -1.50 13.77 -25.12
CA GLU A 342 -2.91 13.71 -25.46
C GLU A 342 -3.48 15.12 -25.62
N ARG A 343 -4.41 15.31 -26.56
CA ARG A 343 -5.00 16.63 -26.83
C ARG A 343 -6.32 16.78 -26.08
N GLU A 344 -6.44 17.81 -25.25
CA GLU A 344 -7.67 18.18 -24.55
C GLU A 344 -7.93 19.69 -24.75
N ASN A 345 -9.10 20.07 -25.27
CA ASN A 345 -9.49 21.47 -25.52
C ASN A 345 -8.45 22.30 -26.30
N GLY A 346 -7.79 21.67 -27.30
CA GLY A 346 -6.81 22.33 -28.15
C GLY A 346 -5.39 22.39 -27.58
N VAL A 347 -5.18 21.96 -26.34
CA VAL A 347 -3.88 21.94 -25.65
C VAL A 347 -3.40 20.49 -25.48
N TYR A 348 -2.09 20.26 -25.55
CA TYR A 348 -1.50 18.94 -25.32
C TYR A 348 -1.11 18.77 -23.85
N TYR A 349 -1.44 17.61 -23.29
CA TYR A 349 -1.08 17.21 -21.94
C TYR A 349 -0.27 15.91 -21.97
N PHE A 350 0.72 15.82 -21.09
CA PHE A 350 1.45 14.59 -20.80
C PHE A 350 1.05 14.13 -19.40
N LYS A 351 0.64 12.87 -19.26
CA LYS A 351 0.24 12.31 -17.97
C LYS A 351 1.37 11.49 -17.37
N LEU A 352 1.66 11.73 -16.10
CA LEU A 352 2.47 10.85 -15.25
C LEU A 352 1.53 10.09 -14.30
N ASN A 353 1.96 8.95 -13.79
CA ASN A 353 1.14 8.13 -12.91
C ASN A 353 1.76 7.99 -11.51
N ALA A 354 0.98 8.27 -10.48
CA ALA A 354 1.42 8.06 -9.10
C ALA A 354 1.04 6.64 -8.65
N LYS A 355 2.05 5.76 -8.54
CA LYS A 355 1.94 4.44 -7.92
C LYS A 355 2.94 4.33 -6.77
N ILE A 356 2.50 3.89 -5.59
CA ILE A 356 3.36 3.77 -4.40
C ILE A 356 3.22 2.36 -3.82
N GLY A 357 4.35 1.67 -3.67
CA GLY A 357 4.45 0.36 -3.05
C GLY A 357 5.38 0.36 -1.83
N LEU A 358 5.27 -0.69 -1.01
CA LEU A 358 6.25 -0.98 0.03
C LEU A 358 7.50 -1.63 -0.58
N VAL A 359 8.66 -1.42 0.06
CA VAL A 359 9.92 -2.04 -0.34
C VAL A 359 9.90 -3.54 0.05
N LYS A 360 9.94 -4.41 -0.97
CA LYS A 360 10.41 -5.80 -0.84
C LYS A 360 11.90 -5.72 -0.53
N ARG A 361 12.36 -6.21 0.63
CA ARG A 361 13.81 -6.27 0.88
C ARG A 361 14.43 -7.44 0.13
#